data_AF-A0A7V9K4M5-F1
#
_entry.id   AF-A0A7V9K4M5-F1
#
_cell.length_a   1.000
_cell.length_b   1.000
_cell.length_c   1.000
_cell.angle_alpha   90.00
_cell.angle_beta   90.00
_cell.angle_gamma   90.00
#
_symmetry.space_group_name_H-M   'P 1'
#
loop_
_entity.id
_entity.type
_entity.pdbx_description
1 polymer ?
#
loop_
_entity_poly.entity_id
_entity_poly.type
_entity_poly.pdbx_seq_one_letter_code
_entity_poly.pdbx_strand_id
1 'polypeptide(L)'
;MGPIVLVHGAGGASWRDFAPLIPHLEKSRDVEVLRVPGHYEAEPLPEGADLTIEAFTDRLLEQLDTLGLDQPDLVGDSTGGWLALELARRGRGRAVVAISPSGMWTPDHARRVERDLKRTFALVRHTLPLATTLVRTAAGRYLVFSPMLGTRGAALTPEMPPMS
;
A
#
# COMPACT_ATOMS: atom_id res chain seq x y z
N MET A 1 0.08 18.61 19.73
CA MET A 1 0.20 17.95 18.40
C MET A 1 0.18 16.46 18.66
N GLY A 2 -0.67 15.68 17.97
CA GLY A 2 -0.74 14.21 18.13
C GLY A 2 0.33 13.46 17.32
N PRO A 3 0.37 12.13 17.35
CA PRO A 3 1.27 11.34 16.50
C PRO A 3 0.86 11.40 15.02
N ILE A 4 1.79 11.05 14.14
CA ILE A 4 1.54 10.80 12.72
C ILE A 4 1.38 9.30 12.54
N VAL A 5 0.33 8.88 11.85
CA VAL A 5 0.08 7.49 11.51
C VAL A 5 0.15 7.31 10.00
N LEU A 6 0.99 6.38 9.55
CA LEU A 6 1.24 6.07 8.14
C LEU A 6 0.49 4.81 7.72
N VAL A 7 -0.12 4.84 6.53
CA VAL A 7 -0.86 3.72 5.94
C VAL A 7 -0.39 3.48 4.50
N HIS A 8 0.18 2.31 4.24
CA HIS A 8 0.77 1.99 2.94
C HIS A 8 -0.29 1.60 1.89
N GLY A 9 0.12 1.55 0.62
CA GLY A 9 -0.71 1.15 -0.52
C GLY A 9 -0.99 -0.36 -0.58
N ALA A 10 -1.54 -0.83 -1.71
CA ALA A 10 -1.79 -2.25 -1.93
C ALA A 10 -0.59 -2.95 -2.61
N GLY A 11 -0.56 -4.30 -2.56
CA GLY A 11 0.41 -5.12 -3.27
C GLY A 11 1.56 -5.56 -2.37
N GLY A 12 2.81 -5.51 -2.85
CA GLY A 12 3.99 -5.79 -2.02
C GLY A 12 4.39 -4.66 -1.06
N ALA A 13 3.51 -3.66 -0.91
CA ALA A 13 3.71 -2.47 -0.08
C ALA A 13 3.79 -2.83 1.41
N SER A 14 4.56 -2.05 2.17
CA SER A 14 4.76 -2.25 3.61
C SER A 14 5.23 -0.97 4.29
N TRP A 15 5.53 -1.04 5.59
CA TRP A 15 6.17 0.06 6.32
C TRP A 15 7.47 0.55 5.64
N ARG A 16 8.17 -0.31 4.89
CA ARG A 16 9.40 0.06 4.18
C ARG A 16 9.20 1.15 3.13
N ASP A 17 7.97 1.31 2.61
CA ASP A 17 7.66 2.37 1.64
C ASP A 17 7.83 3.77 2.26
N PHE A 18 7.69 3.85 3.59
CA PHE A 18 7.90 5.08 4.35
C PHE A 18 9.29 5.19 4.97
N ALA A 19 10.17 4.19 4.85
CA ALA A 19 11.49 4.20 5.48
C ALA A 19 12.32 5.48 5.20
N PRO A 20 12.31 6.07 3.99
CA PRO A 20 13.00 7.35 3.75
C PRO A 20 12.38 8.55 4.48
N LEU A 21 11.08 8.49 4.77
CA LEU A 21 10.29 9.59 5.36
C LEU A 21 10.31 9.55 6.90
N ILE A 22 10.28 8.36 7.50
CA ILE A 22 10.19 8.16 8.96
C ILE A 22 11.22 8.99 9.74
N PRO A 23 12.54 8.95 9.44
CA PRO A 23 13.54 9.72 10.19
C PRO A 23 13.38 11.24 10.09
N HIS A 24 12.65 11.74 9.09
CA HIS A 24 12.37 13.16 8.93
C HIS A 24 11.17 13.58 9.77
N LEU A 25 10.14 12.74 9.84
CA LEU A 25 8.93 12.98 10.62
C LEU A 25 9.19 12.87 12.14
N GLU A 26 9.95 11.84 12.54
CA GLU A 26 10.32 11.56 13.93
C GLU A 26 11.13 12.69 14.61
N LYS A 27 11.71 13.61 13.82
CA LYS A 27 12.36 14.81 14.37
C LYS A 27 11.40 15.73 15.11
N SER A 28 10.11 15.63 14.84
CA SER A 28 9.10 16.58 15.32
C SER A 28 7.92 15.94 16.03
N ARG A 29 7.59 14.69 15.70
CA ARG A 29 6.38 14.00 16.18
C ARG A 29 6.61 12.51 16.20
N ASP A 30 5.95 11.81 17.11
CA ASP A 30 5.91 10.35 17.11
C ASP A 30 5.27 9.85 15.81
N VAL A 31 5.82 8.76 15.27
CA VAL A 31 5.38 8.15 14.02
C VAL A 31 5.01 6.69 14.28
N GLU A 32 3.84 6.31 13.81
CA GLU A 32 3.33 4.95 13.89
C GLU A 32 2.94 4.47 12.48
N VAL A 33 3.09 3.18 12.19
CA VAL A 33 2.74 2.62 10.88
C VAL A 33 1.73 1.51 11.07
N LEU A 34 0.53 1.68 10.52
CA LEU A 34 -0.49 0.64 10.62
C LEU A 34 -0.12 -0.56 9.75
N ARG A 35 -0.43 -1.74 10.28
CA ARG A 35 -0.24 -3.01 9.58
C ARG A 35 -1.50 -3.33 8.80
N VAL A 36 -1.48 -3.14 7.48
CA VAL A 36 -2.66 -3.46 6.65
C VAL A 36 -2.81 -4.98 6.56
N PRO A 37 -4.01 -5.54 6.87
CA PRO A 37 -4.22 -6.99 6.83
C PRO A 37 -3.71 -7.67 5.55
N GLY A 38 -3.06 -8.81 5.72
CA GLY A 38 -2.51 -9.60 4.61
C GLY A 38 -1.25 -9.03 3.95
N HIS A 39 -0.67 -7.97 4.51
CA HIS A 39 0.59 -7.38 4.08
C HIS A 39 1.62 -7.48 5.21
N TYR A 40 2.89 -7.69 4.84
CA TYR A 40 4.06 -7.67 5.74
C TYR A 40 3.79 -8.12 7.19
N GLU A 41 3.84 -9.43 7.44
CA GLU A 41 3.64 -10.05 8.78
C GLU A 41 2.29 -9.76 9.46
N ALA A 42 1.41 -8.96 8.86
CA ALA A 42 0.05 -8.75 9.36
C ALA A 42 -0.83 -9.93 8.99
N GLU A 43 -1.58 -10.42 9.97
CA GLU A 43 -2.61 -11.43 9.74
C GLU A 43 -3.58 -10.98 8.63
N PRO A 44 -3.97 -11.87 7.72
CA PRO A 44 -4.96 -11.56 6.70
C PRO A 44 -6.33 -11.31 7.33
N LEU A 45 -7.25 -10.77 6.52
CA LEU A 45 -8.67 -10.81 6.89
C LEU A 45 -9.12 -12.27 7.05
N PRO A 46 -10.11 -12.55 7.93
CA PRO A 46 -10.62 -13.90 8.12
C PRO A 46 -11.02 -14.56 6.79
N GLU A 47 -10.87 -15.88 6.70
CA GLU A 47 -11.28 -16.62 5.51
C GLU A 47 -12.77 -16.39 5.23
N GLY A 48 -13.10 -16.10 3.96
CA GLY A 48 -14.46 -15.77 3.54
C GLY A 48 -14.90 -14.33 3.82
N ALA A 49 -14.05 -13.49 4.44
CA ALA A 49 -14.35 -12.07 4.58
C ALA A 49 -14.33 -11.36 3.22
N ASP A 50 -15.24 -10.41 3.05
CA ASP A 50 -15.26 -9.55 1.87
C ASP A 50 -14.02 -8.64 1.84
N LEU A 51 -13.31 -8.63 0.71
CA LEU A 51 -12.14 -7.78 0.49
C LEU A 51 -12.56 -6.34 0.13
N THR A 52 -13.16 -5.65 1.10
CA THR A 52 -13.70 -4.30 0.96
C THR A 52 -12.89 -3.30 1.76
N ILE A 53 -12.90 -2.04 1.33
CA ILE A 53 -12.23 -0.94 2.05
C ILE A 53 -12.77 -0.87 3.48
N GLU A 54 -14.06 -1.12 3.66
CA GLU A 54 -14.71 -1.14 4.94
C GLU A 54 -14.13 -2.20 5.87
N ALA A 55 -13.97 -3.44 5.40
CA ALA A 55 -13.40 -4.53 6.18
C ALA A 55 -11.94 -4.28 6.55
N PHE A 56 -11.14 -3.72 5.63
CA PHE A 56 -9.77 -3.32 5.95
C PHE A 56 -9.75 -2.18 6.98
N THR A 57 -10.61 -1.17 6.84
CA THR A 57 -10.69 -0.06 7.79
C THR A 57 -11.12 -0.50 9.18
N ASP A 58 -12.02 -1.49 9.32
CA ASP A 58 -12.38 -2.06 10.62
C ASP A 58 -11.14 -2.57 11.37
N ARG A 59 -10.27 -3.31 10.69
CA ARG A 59 -9.01 -3.80 11.26
C ARG A 59 -8.04 -2.68 11.63
N LEU A 60 -8.04 -1.58 10.88
CA LEU A 60 -7.20 -0.42 11.18
C LEU A 60 -7.72 0.37 12.38
N LEU A 61 -9.05 0.48 12.55
CA LEU A 61 -9.66 1.08 13.73
C LEU A 61 -9.27 0.31 14.99
N GLU A 62 -9.38 -1.02 14.97
CA GLU A 62 -8.99 -1.86 16.11
C GLU A 62 -7.51 -1.73 16.45
N GLN A 63 -6.63 -1.58 15.45
CA GLN A 63 -5.21 -1.30 15.69
C GLN A 63 -5.01 0.07 16.36
N LEU A 64 -5.69 1.11 15.87
CA LEU A 64 -5.62 2.44 16.48
C LEU A 64 -6.14 2.43 17.92
N ASP A 65 -7.22 1.70 18.20
CA ASP A 65 -7.75 1.55 19.56
C ASP A 65 -6.76 0.81 20.47
N THR A 66 -6.15 -0.27 19.98
CA THR A 66 -5.13 -1.02 20.72
C THR A 66 -3.92 -0.17 21.06
N LEU A 67 -3.54 0.73 20.14
CA LEU A 67 -2.42 1.66 20.31
C LEU A 67 -2.79 2.91 21.13
N GLY A 68 -4.06 3.08 21.51
CA GLY A 68 -4.55 4.27 22.22
C GLY A 68 -4.54 5.55 21.38
N LEU A 69 -4.62 5.42 20.05
CA LEU A 69 -4.53 6.52 19.09
C LEU A 69 -5.92 6.97 18.64
N ASP A 70 -6.52 7.90 19.38
CA ASP A 70 -7.89 8.39 19.11
C ASP A 70 -7.96 9.43 17.98
N GLN A 71 -7.04 10.39 17.91
CA GLN A 71 -7.08 11.46 16.88
C GLN A 71 -5.68 11.74 16.30
N PRO A 72 -5.03 10.75 15.65
CA PRO A 72 -3.74 10.97 14.98
C PRO A 72 -3.90 11.82 13.71
N ASP A 73 -2.79 12.35 13.20
CA ASP A 73 -2.76 12.83 11.81
C ASP A 73 -2.44 11.65 10.89
N LEU A 74 -3.29 11.38 9.91
CA LEU A 74 -3.18 10.24 9.02
C LEU A 74 -2.44 10.63 7.73
N VAL A 75 -1.54 9.78 7.27
CA VAL A 75 -0.89 9.89 5.96
C VAL A 75 -1.03 8.55 5.24
N GLY A 76 -1.64 8.56 4.06
CA GLY A 76 -1.90 7.34 3.30
C GLY A 76 -1.44 7.46 1.85
N ASP A 77 -0.76 6.43 1.34
CA ASP A 77 -0.37 6.33 -0.08
C ASP A 77 -1.26 5.35 -0.85
N SER A 78 -1.71 5.74 -2.04
CA SER A 78 -2.55 4.92 -2.93
C SER A 78 -3.79 4.36 -2.21
N THR A 79 -3.91 3.04 -2.08
CA THR A 79 -4.98 2.38 -1.31
C THR A 79 -4.97 2.77 0.17
N GLY A 80 -3.79 3.02 0.76
CA GLY A 80 -3.66 3.57 2.11
C GLY A 80 -4.25 4.97 2.24
N GLY A 81 -4.22 5.76 1.16
CA GLY A 81 -4.92 7.05 1.08
C GLY A 81 -6.44 6.90 1.16
N TRP A 82 -7.00 5.88 0.48
CA TRP A 82 -8.43 5.56 0.60
C TRP A 82 -8.78 5.11 2.02
N LEU A 83 -7.98 4.21 2.61
CA LEU A 83 -8.17 3.73 3.98
C LEU A 83 -8.08 4.88 5.01
N ALA A 84 -7.14 5.81 4.85
CA ALA A 84 -7.00 6.97 5.72
C ALA A 84 -8.20 7.93 5.62
N LEU A 85 -8.74 8.14 4.42
CA LEU A 85 -9.95 8.92 4.22
C LEU A 85 -11.19 8.23 4.84
N GLU A 86 -11.28 6.91 4.71
CA GLU A 86 -12.36 6.13 5.30
C GLU A 86 -12.30 6.13 6.83
N LEU A 87 -11.10 6.05 7.44
CA LEU A 87 -10.90 6.25 8.88
C LEU A 87 -11.42 7.62 9.33
N ALA A 88 -11.05 8.69 8.63
CA ALA A 88 -11.50 10.04 8.95
C ALA A 88 -13.01 10.21 8.76
N ARG A 89 -13.60 9.60 7.72
CA ARG A 89 -15.05 9.57 7.50
C ARG A 89 -15.79 8.91 8.68
N ARG A 90 -15.15 7.96 9.35
CA ARG A 90 -15.66 7.26 10.55
C ARG A 90 -15.32 7.98 11.86
N GLY A 91 -14.78 9.20 11.80
CA GLY A 91 -14.46 10.03 12.96
C GLY A 91 -13.09 9.74 13.59
N ARG A 92 -12.24 8.93 12.94
CA ARG A 92 -10.90 8.62 13.41
C ARG A 92 -9.85 9.42 12.65
N GLY A 93 -9.16 10.32 13.34
CA GLY A 93 -8.06 11.11 12.78
C GLY A 93 -8.39 12.61 12.67
N ARG A 94 -7.41 13.44 13.05
CA ARG A 94 -7.55 14.90 13.13
C ARG A 94 -7.33 15.60 11.79
N ALA A 95 -6.41 15.08 10.99
CA ALA A 95 -6.08 15.57 9.66
C ALA A 95 -5.67 14.38 8.77
N VAL A 96 -5.85 14.52 7.46
CA VAL A 96 -5.49 13.48 6.49
C VAL A 96 -4.65 14.06 5.36
N VAL A 97 -3.53 13.42 5.08
CA VAL A 97 -2.73 13.61 3.85
C VAL A 97 -2.87 12.36 3.00
N ALA A 98 -3.62 12.46 1.90
CA ALA A 98 -3.82 11.36 0.97
C ALA A 98 -2.95 11.56 -0.28
N ILE A 99 -1.96 10.70 -0.48
CA ILE A 99 -1.04 10.72 -1.61
C ILE A 99 -1.59 9.78 -2.68
N SER A 100 -1.96 10.34 -3.83
CA SER A 100 -2.49 9.58 -4.98
C SER A 100 -3.60 8.55 -4.61
N PRO A 101 -4.65 8.93 -3.85
CA PRO A 101 -5.57 7.97 -3.26
C PRO A 101 -6.39 7.18 -4.28
N SER A 102 -6.63 5.90 -3.96
CA SER A 102 -7.59 5.04 -4.68
C SER A 102 -9.05 5.41 -4.34
N GLY A 103 -10.02 4.89 -5.11
CA GLY A 103 -11.44 4.89 -4.72
C GLY A 103 -12.31 6.07 -5.16
N MET A 104 -11.71 7.16 -5.65
CA MET A 104 -12.46 8.33 -6.17
C MET A 104 -12.80 8.20 -7.65
N TRP A 105 -13.25 7.02 -8.08
CA TRP A 105 -13.52 6.73 -9.48
C TRP A 105 -14.99 6.88 -9.83
N THR A 106 -15.28 7.39 -11.02
CA THR A 106 -16.61 7.20 -11.63
C THR A 106 -16.83 5.71 -11.92
N PRO A 107 -18.08 5.23 -12.06
CA PRO A 107 -18.34 3.82 -12.35
C PRO A 107 -17.59 3.30 -13.60
N ASP A 108 -17.42 4.14 -14.62
CA ASP A 108 -16.63 3.80 -15.80
C ASP A 108 -15.12 3.73 -15.54
N HIS A 109 -14.58 4.66 -14.73
CA HIS A 109 -13.18 4.59 -14.31
C HIS A 109 -12.92 3.36 -13.44
N ALA A 110 -13.81 3.05 -12.50
CA ALA A 110 -13.69 1.87 -11.65
C ALA A 110 -13.64 0.58 -12.48
N ARG A 111 -14.55 0.41 -13.45
CA ARG A 111 -14.53 -0.74 -14.38
C ARG A 111 -13.25 -0.82 -15.20
N ARG A 112 -12.72 0.31 -15.66
CA ARG A 112 -11.45 0.36 -16.40
C ARG A 112 -10.28 -0.04 -15.51
N VAL A 113 -10.17 0.55 -14.32
CA VAL A 113 -9.12 0.24 -13.33
C VAL A 113 -9.19 -1.23 -12.94
N GLU A 114 -10.37 -1.76 -12.63
CA GLU A 114 -10.57 -3.17 -12.29
C GLU A 114 -10.08 -4.09 -13.40
N ARG A 115 -10.46 -3.81 -14.65
CA ARG A 115 -10.03 -4.59 -15.81
C ARG A 115 -8.51 -4.53 -16.00
N ASP A 116 -7.92 -3.36 -15.89
CA ASP A 116 -6.50 -3.15 -16.13
C ASP A 116 -5.67 -3.79 -14.99
N LEU A 117 -6.12 -3.72 -13.73
CA LEU A 117 -5.55 -4.47 -12.61
C LEU A 117 -5.66 -5.98 -12.84
N LYS A 118 -6.82 -6.52 -13.22
CA LYS A 118 -7.00 -7.95 -13.54
C LYS A 118 -6.04 -8.43 -14.62
N ARG A 119 -5.82 -7.61 -15.67
CA ARG A 119 -4.87 -7.90 -16.73
C ARG A 119 -3.43 -7.90 -16.23
N THR A 120 -3.04 -6.91 -15.44
CA THR A 120 -1.71 -6.83 -14.85
C THR A 120 -1.45 -8.01 -13.91
N PHE A 121 -2.39 -8.35 -13.03
CA PHE A 121 -2.26 -9.51 -12.14
C PHE A 121 -2.18 -10.84 -12.91
N ALA A 122 -2.98 -11.02 -13.95
CA ALA A 122 -2.87 -12.20 -14.82
C ALA A 122 -1.49 -12.27 -15.48
N LEU A 123 -1.01 -11.16 -16.05
CA LEU A 123 0.31 -11.08 -16.66
C LEU A 123 1.40 -11.44 -15.65
N VAL A 124 1.40 -10.80 -14.47
CA VAL A 124 2.35 -11.08 -13.39
C VAL A 124 2.30 -12.55 -13.00
N ARG A 125 1.12 -13.14 -12.77
CA ARG A 125 0.98 -14.56 -12.40
C ARG A 125 1.59 -15.50 -13.44
N HIS A 126 1.48 -15.18 -14.73
CA HIS A 126 2.04 -16.00 -15.80
C HIS A 126 3.53 -15.75 -16.07
N THR A 127 4.04 -14.56 -15.80
CA THR A 127 5.46 -14.22 -16.01
C THR A 127 6.33 -14.48 -14.77
N LEU A 128 5.75 -14.52 -13.57
CA LEU A 128 6.45 -14.75 -12.30
C LEU A 128 7.32 -16.02 -12.27
N PRO A 129 6.89 -17.18 -12.82
CA PRO A 129 7.74 -18.38 -12.88
C PRO A 129 8.99 -18.19 -13.74
N LEU A 130 8.96 -17.23 -14.68
CA LEU A 130 10.07 -16.88 -15.55
C LEU A 130 10.80 -15.61 -15.08
N ALA A 131 10.32 -14.95 -14.02
CA ALA A 131 10.80 -13.65 -13.60
C ALA A 131 12.29 -13.70 -13.24
N THR A 132 12.76 -14.73 -12.54
CA THR A 132 14.18 -14.90 -12.16
C THR A 132 15.12 -14.98 -13.37
N THR A 133 14.61 -15.42 -14.53
CA THR A 133 15.36 -15.43 -15.80
C THR A 133 15.23 -14.08 -16.51
N LEU A 134 14.02 -13.52 -16.57
CA LEU A 134 13.74 -12.25 -17.23
C LEU A 134 14.46 -11.07 -16.58
N VAL A 135 14.47 -10.97 -15.23
CA VAL A 135 15.07 -9.83 -14.50
C VAL A 135 16.61 -9.78 -14.60
N ARG A 136 17.26 -10.82 -15.15
CA ARG A 136 18.70 -10.82 -15.41
C ARG A 136 19.10 -9.81 -16.48
N THR A 137 18.19 -9.47 -17.39
CA THR A 137 18.44 -8.52 -18.49
C THR A 137 17.72 -7.20 -18.26
N ALA A 138 18.27 -6.08 -18.76
CA ALA A 138 17.61 -4.78 -18.67
C ALA A 138 16.26 -4.76 -19.42
N ALA A 139 16.18 -5.43 -20.57
CA ALA A 139 14.94 -5.57 -21.35
C ALA A 139 13.89 -6.41 -20.60
N GLY A 140 14.28 -7.50 -19.94
CA GLY A 140 13.36 -8.30 -19.14
C GLY A 140 12.92 -7.60 -17.85
N ARG A 141 13.80 -6.83 -17.18
CA ARG A 141 13.38 -5.95 -16.07
C ARG A 141 12.42 -4.87 -16.54
N TYR A 142 12.64 -4.27 -17.70
CA TYR A 142 11.68 -3.35 -18.31
C TYR A 142 10.33 -4.04 -18.54
N LEU A 143 10.29 -5.23 -19.13
CA LEU A 143 9.04 -5.96 -19.37
C LEU A 143 8.31 -6.33 -18.08
N VAL A 144 9.03 -6.75 -17.04
CA VAL A 144 8.45 -7.17 -15.76
C VAL A 144 7.98 -5.98 -14.93
N PHE A 145 8.74 -4.88 -14.88
CA PHE A 145 8.51 -3.78 -13.95
C PHE A 145 7.88 -2.53 -14.59
N SER A 146 7.94 -2.35 -15.91
CA SER A 146 7.38 -1.14 -16.55
C SER A 146 5.87 -0.93 -16.35
N PRO A 147 5.03 -1.97 -16.19
CA PRO A 147 3.62 -1.74 -15.87
C PRO A 147 3.40 -1.06 -14.51
N MET A 148 4.39 -1.14 -13.60
CA MET A 148 4.28 -0.65 -12.22
C MET A 148 5.22 0.54 -11.92
N LEU A 149 6.40 0.58 -12.54
CA LEU A 149 7.46 1.58 -12.31
C LEU A 149 7.76 2.45 -13.53
N GLY A 150 7.03 2.28 -14.63
CA GLY A 150 7.28 2.98 -15.89
C GLY A 150 8.67 2.68 -16.47
N THR A 151 9.27 3.66 -17.16
CA THR A 151 10.57 3.49 -17.82
C THR A 151 11.74 3.21 -16.88
N ARG A 152 11.56 3.42 -15.56
CA ARG A 152 12.57 3.12 -14.54
C ARG A 152 12.75 1.62 -14.26
N GLY A 153 11.84 0.77 -14.74
CA GLY A 153 11.98 -0.69 -14.60
C GLY A 153 13.30 -1.25 -15.16
N ALA A 154 13.84 -0.66 -16.24
CA ALA A 154 15.12 -1.07 -16.82
C ALA A 154 16.34 -0.74 -15.93
N ALA A 155 16.22 0.30 -15.10
CA ALA A 155 17.29 0.83 -14.25
C ALA A 155 17.40 0.12 -12.89
N LEU A 156 16.47 -0.76 -12.55
CA LEU A 156 16.58 -1.61 -11.35
C LEU A 156 17.78 -2.53 -11.46
N THR A 157 18.55 -2.69 -10.38
CA THR A 157 19.62 -3.69 -10.30
C THR A 157 19.04 -5.06 -9.91
N PRO A 158 19.67 -6.18 -10.30
CA PRO A 158 19.19 -7.53 -9.97
C PRO A 158 19.29 -7.89 -8.48
N GLU A 159 19.94 -7.07 -7.66
CA GLU A 159 20.12 -7.33 -6.23
C GLU A 159 18.79 -7.11 -5.51
N MET A 160 18.07 -8.21 -5.29
CA MET A 160 17.06 -8.26 -4.23
C MET A 160 17.80 -8.29 -2.89
N PRO A 161 17.44 -7.45 -1.90
CA PRO A 161 17.88 -7.69 -0.54
C PRO A 161 17.42 -9.10 -0.13
N PRO A 162 18.19 -9.83 0.70
CA PRO A 162 17.80 -11.16 1.14
C PRO A 162 16.39 -11.09 1.74
N MET A 163 15.52 -12.01 1.32
CA MET A 163 14.28 -12.28 2.04
C MET A 163 14.68 -13.01 3.33
N SER A 164 14.94 -12.23 4.36
CA SER A 164 15.10 -12.67 5.75
C SER A 164 14.45 -11.65 6.67
#